data_AF-A0A3C1V9J7-F1
#
_entry.id   AF-A0A3C1V9J7-F1
#
_cell.length_a   1.000
_cell.length_b   1.000
_cell.length_c   1.000
_cell.angle_alpha   90.00
_cell.angle_beta   90.00
_cell.angle_gamma   90.00
#
_symmetry.space_group_name_H-M   'P 1'
#
loop_
_entity.id
_entity.type
_entity.pdbx_description
1 polymer ?
#
loop_
_entity_poly.entity_id
_entity_poly.type
_entity_poly.pdbx_seq_one_letter_code
_entity_poly.pdbx_strand_id
1 'polypeptide(L)'
;MSEESFPNPAAPAPHKRRVRYAGKNPRRFEDKYKERDPQRHADTVAKVIAAGKTPAGTHRPIMVAEILQVLAPQPGELAVDCTLGYGGHAQEILARIQPGGRLLGLDADPIELPKTEARLRALGFDEKVFTAHRSSFAGLPQVLASVAAVFDRQNDDENTQRSQTAATGADLILADLGVSSMQIDDPARGFSVKFSGP
;
A
#
# COMPACT_ATOMS: atom_id res chain seq x y z
N MET A 1 53.99 57.20 -34.01
CA MET A 1 53.48 55.95 -33.42
C MET A 1 51.97 56.09 -33.34
N SER A 2 51.26 55.52 -34.30
CA SER A 2 49.80 55.58 -34.39
C SER A 2 49.20 54.38 -33.65
N GLU A 3 48.43 54.65 -32.60
CA GLU A 3 47.64 53.65 -31.88
C GLU A 3 46.44 53.24 -32.76
N GLU A 4 46.40 51.99 -33.21
CA GLU A 4 45.19 51.38 -33.77
C GLU A 4 44.31 50.89 -32.60
N SER A 5 43.14 51.52 -32.44
CA SER A 5 42.12 51.08 -31.49
C SER A 5 41.22 50.02 -32.14
N PHE A 6 41.28 48.79 -31.61
CA PHE A 6 40.37 47.73 -32.02
C PHE A 6 38.99 47.91 -31.34
N PRO A 7 37.88 47.77 -32.07
CA PRO A 7 36.54 47.85 -31.46
C PRO A 7 36.30 46.65 -30.54
N ASN A 8 35.82 46.94 -29.33
CA ASN A 8 35.44 45.95 -28.33
C ASN A 8 34.24 45.12 -28.84
N PRO A 9 34.31 43.77 -28.88
CA PRO A 9 33.19 42.96 -29.36
C PRO A 9 31.96 43.17 -28.47
N ALA A 10 30.81 43.41 -29.12
CA ALA A 10 29.53 43.59 -28.44
C ALA A 10 29.22 42.39 -27.53
N ALA A 11 28.77 42.67 -26.31
CA ALA A 11 28.41 41.64 -25.33
C ALA A 11 27.38 40.67 -25.94
N PRO A 12 27.56 39.35 -25.77
CA PRO A 12 26.63 38.36 -26.34
C PRO A 12 25.24 38.55 -25.74
N ALA A 13 24.21 38.49 -26.59
CA ALA A 13 22.82 38.62 -26.15
C ALA A 13 22.50 37.60 -25.05
N PRO A 14 21.73 37.98 -24.01
CA PRO A 14 21.41 37.10 -22.91
C PRO A 14 20.70 35.84 -23.42
N HIS A 15 21.25 34.68 -23.08
CA HIS A 15 20.74 33.38 -23.52
C HIS A 15 19.29 33.18 -23.05
N LYS A 16 18.33 33.37 -23.96
CA LYS A 16 16.91 33.15 -23.69
C LYS A 16 16.64 31.64 -23.73
N ARG A 17 16.52 31.03 -22.54
CA ARG A 17 16.21 29.60 -22.37
C ARG A 17 14.94 29.26 -23.16
N ARG A 18 15.04 28.31 -24.10
CA ARG A 18 13.87 27.79 -24.84
C ARG A 18 12.79 27.35 -23.84
N VAL A 19 11.55 27.77 -24.08
CA VAL A 19 10.38 27.31 -23.34
C VAL A 19 10.27 25.80 -23.55
N ARG A 20 10.53 25.02 -22.50
CA ARG A 20 10.40 23.56 -22.57
C ARG A 20 8.91 23.22 -22.57
N TYR A 21 8.39 22.72 -23.70
CA TYR A 21 7.05 22.15 -23.76
C TYR A 21 6.80 21.21 -22.57
N ALA A 22 5.59 21.30 -21.98
CA ALA A 22 5.14 20.36 -20.97
C ALA A 22 5.14 18.96 -21.59
N GLY A 23 6.07 18.11 -21.16
CA GLY A 23 6.10 16.72 -21.61
C GLY A 23 4.84 15.99 -21.13
N LYS A 24 4.47 14.90 -21.80
CA LYS A 24 3.38 14.02 -21.36
C LYS A 24 3.56 13.47 -19.94
N ASN A 25 4.78 13.52 -19.40
CA ASN A 25 5.14 12.95 -18.11
C ASN A 25 5.27 14.05 -17.03
N PRO A 26 4.69 13.84 -15.84
CA PRO A 26 4.76 14.79 -14.73
C PRO A 26 6.21 15.02 -14.29
N ARG A 27 6.54 16.28 -14.00
CA ARG A 27 7.92 16.71 -13.70
C ARG A 27 8.16 16.89 -12.19
N ARG A 28 7.11 17.11 -11.41
CA ARG A 28 7.13 17.16 -9.94
C ARG A 28 6.30 16.04 -9.35
N PHE A 29 6.56 15.68 -8.11
CA PHE A 29 5.73 14.73 -7.37
C PHE A 29 4.28 15.24 -7.24
N GLU A 30 4.10 16.54 -6.97
CA GLU A 30 2.78 17.17 -6.97
C GLU A 30 2.07 17.07 -8.33
N ASP A 31 2.83 17.02 -9.44
CA ASP A 31 2.28 16.88 -10.80
C ASP A 31 1.86 15.44 -11.13
N LYS A 32 2.28 14.45 -10.34
CA LYS A 32 1.95 13.01 -10.50
C LYS A 32 0.48 12.69 -10.12
N TYR A 33 -0.38 13.71 -10.16
CA TYR A 33 -1.79 13.71 -9.75
C TYR A 33 -2.76 13.85 -10.92
N LYS A 34 -2.58 13.03 -11.96
CA LYS A 34 -3.67 12.72 -12.90
C LYS A 34 -4.32 11.36 -12.64
N GLU A 35 -3.84 10.64 -11.64
CA GLU A 35 -4.23 9.25 -11.36
C GLU A 35 -4.84 9.08 -9.95
N ARG A 36 -5.08 10.19 -9.23
CA ARG A 36 -5.84 10.20 -7.96
C ARG A 36 -7.36 10.27 -8.14
N ASP A 37 -7.83 10.37 -9.37
CA ASP A 37 -9.26 10.40 -9.70
C ASP A 37 -9.54 9.32 -10.75
N PRO A 38 -9.81 8.07 -10.32
CA PRO A 38 -10.13 6.96 -11.23
C PRO A 38 -11.32 7.26 -12.16
N GLN A 39 -12.17 8.23 -11.80
CA GLN A 39 -13.35 8.61 -12.59
C GLN A 39 -13.00 9.50 -13.79
N ARG A 40 -11.86 10.21 -13.79
CA ARG A 40 -11.51 11.14 -14.88
C ARG A 40 -10.76 10.52 -16.06
N HIS A 41 -10.19 9.31 -15.92
CA HIS A 41 -9.33 8.71 -16.95
C HIS A 41 -9.43 7.16 -17.04
N ALA A 42 -10.65 6.62 -17.09
CA ALA A 42 -10.90 5.17 -17.19
C ALA A 42 -10.14 4.48 -18.35
N ASP A 43 -10.05 5.13 -19.51
CA ASP A 43 -9.36 4.58 -20.70
C ASP A 43 -7.84 4.47 -20.49
N THR A 44 -7.25 5.41 -19.75
CA THR A 44 -5.82 5.39 -19.41
C THR A 44 -5.53 4.29 -18.40
N VAL A 45 -6.40 4.10 -17.41
CA VAL A 45 -6.33 3.02 -16.42
C VAL A 45 -6.42 1.66 -17.11
N ALA A 46 -7.39 1.47 -18.01
CA ALA A 46 -7.56 0.23 -18.77
C ALA A 46 -6.33 -0.09 -19.64
N LYS A 47 -5.75 0.92 -20.30
CA LYS A 47 -4.54 0.75 -21.11
C LYS A 47 -3.29 0.42 -20.30
N VAL A 48 -3.17 0.99 -19.09
CA VAL A 48 -2.07 0.71 -18.17
C VAL A 48 -2.17 -0.72 -17.60
N ILE A 49 -3.39 -1.14 -17.23
CA ILE A 49 -3.68 -2.52 -16.78
C ILE A 49 -3.39 -3.54 -17.89
N ALA A 50 -3.84 -3.28 -19.13
CA ALA A 50 -3.57 -4.14 -20.28
C ALA A 50 -2.08 -4.26 -20.61
N ALA A 51 -1.28 -3.25 -20.27
CA ALA A 51 0.17 -3.26 -20.40
C ALA A 51 0.90 -3.94 -19.23
N GLY A 52 0.17 -4.56 -18.28
CA GLY A 52 0.72 -5.21 -17.10
C GLY A 52 1.32 -4.26 -16.07
N LYS A 53 1.02 -2.95 -16.18
CA LYS A 53 1.50 -1.91 -15.26
C LYS A 53 0.40 -1.56 -14.26
N THR A 54 0.80 -1.10 -13.10
CA THR A 54 -0.14 -0.63 -12.08
C THR A 54 -0.43 0.85 -12.31
N PRO A 55 -1.70 1.26 -12.51
CA PRO A 55 -2.08 2.67 -12.55
C PRO A 55 -1.66 3.34 -11.24
N ALA A 56 -1.08 4.54 -11.30
CA ALA A 56 -0.69 5.28 -10.11
C ALA A 56 -1.91 5.55 -9.24
N GLY A 57 -1.72 5.46 -7.93
CA GLY A 57 -2.83 5.49 -6.96
C GLY A 57 -3.62 4.18 -6.85
N THR A 58 -3.38 3.19 -7.72
CA THR A 58 -3.87 1.81 -7.53
C THR A 58 -2.70 0.96 -7.04
N HIS A 59 -2.92 0.09 -6.06
CA HIS A 59 -1.95 -0.93 -5.69
C HIS A 59 -2.47 -2.27 -6.20
N ARG A 60 -1.70 -2.93 -7.05
CA ARG A 60 -1.96 -4.31 -7.45
C ARG A 60 -1.01 -5.20 -6.63
N PRO A 61 -1.53 -6.04 -5.72
CA PRO A 61 -0.70 -6.96 -4.95
C PRO A 61 0.05 -7.93 -5.88
N ILE A 62 1.24 -8.35 -5.46
CA ILE A 62 2.15 -9.19 -6.25
C ILE A 62 1.79 -10.66 -6.05
N MET A 63 1.79 -11.48 -7.11
CA MET A 63 1.59 -12.94 -7.02
C MET A 63 0.30 -13.37 -6.26
N VAL A 64 -0.78 -12.60 -6.42
CA VAL A 64 -2.05 -12.85 -5.72
C VAL A 64 -2.56 -14.27 -5.97
N ALA A 65 -2.57 -14.72 -7.23
CA ALA A 65 -3.14 -16.01 -7.59
C ALA A 65 -2.32 -17.16 -6.96
N GLU A 66 -1.00 -17.06 -7.02
CA GLU A 66 -0.06 -18.02 -6.47
C GLU A 66 -0.15 -18.08 -4.94
N ILE A 67 -0.19 -16.91 -4.29
CA ILE A 67 -0.33 -16.82 -2.83
C ILE A 67 -1.64 -17.46 -2.38
N LEU A 68 -2.75 -17.16 -3.04
CA LEU A 68 -4.05 -17.73 -2.70
C LEU A 68 -4.13 -19.23 -2.99
N GLN A 69 -3.42 -19.71 -4.01
CA GLN A 69 -3.33 -21.13 -4.31
C GLN A 69 -2.54 -21.88 -3.22
N VAL A 70 -1.45 -21.30 -2.72
CA VAL A 70 -0.61 -21.92 -1.69
C VAL A 70 -1.24 -21.83 -0.31
N LEU A 71 -1.76 -20.66 0.07
CA LEU A 71 -2.40 -20.45 1.37
C LEU A 71 -3.79 -21.08 1.45
N ALA A 72 -4.47 -21.23 0.31
CA ALA A 72 -5.78 -21.86 0.18
C ALA A 72 -6.80 -21.43 1.27
N PRO A 73 -7.01 -20.12 1.50
CA PRO A 73 -7.84 -19.63 2.60
C PRO A 73 -9.29 -20.13 2.51
N GLN A 74 -9.83 -20.56 3.64
CA GLN A 74 -11.17 -21.13 3.80
C GLN A 74 -12.07 -20.27 4.70
N PRO A 75 -13.39 -20.32 4.49
CA PRO A 75 -14.35 -19.68 5.39
C PRO A 75 -14.15 -20.09 6.85
N GLY A 76 -14.18 -19.10 7.76
CA GLY A 76 -14.04 -19.34 9.21
C GLY A 76 -12.60 -19.28 9.74
N GLU A 77 -11.60 -19.22 8.88
CA GLU A 77 -10.19 -19.17 9.29
C GLU A 77 -9.78 -17.81 9.87
N LEU A 78 -8.80 -17.85 10.79
CA LEU A 78 -8.07 -16.70 11.28
C LEU A 78 -6.81 -16.47 10.44
N ALA A 79 -6.84 -15.40 9.67
CA ALA A 79 -5.75 -14.93 8.83
C ALA A 79 -4.89 -13.87 9.51
N VAL A 80 -3.59 -13.88 9.21
CA VAL A 80 -2.66 -12.81 9.55
C VAL A 80 -1.97 -12.29 8.30
N ASP A 81 -2.02 -10.98 8.09
CA ASP A 81 -1.15 -10.28 7.14
C ASP A 81 -0.10 -9.48 7.92
N CYS A 82 1.13 -9.97 7.95
CA CYS A 82 2.24 -9.40 8.72
C CYS A 82 2.81 -8.09 8.13
N THR A 83 2.38 -7.74 6.92
CA THR A 83 2.90 -6.63 6.12
C THR A 83 1.74 -5.97 5.38
N LEU A 84 0.73 -5.55 6.15
CA LEU A 84 -0.57 -5.14 5.63
C LEU A 84 -0.45 -4.14 4.48
N GLY A 85 0.48 -3.17 4.58
CA GLY A 85 0.79 -2.23 3.52
C GLY A 85 -0.45 -1.49 3.02
N TYR A 86 -0.77 -1.63 1.73
CA TYR A 86 -1.98 -1.06 1.14
C TYR A 86 -3.24 -1.92 1.37
N GLY A 87 -3.10 -3.16 1.85
CA GLY A 87 -4.21 -4.07 2.14
C GLY A 87 -4.73 -4.84 0.94
N GLY A 88 -3.98 -4.89 -0.17
CA GLY A 88 -4.39 -5.60 -1.38
C GLY A 88 -4.52 -7.12 -1.15
N HIS A 89 -3.53 -7.74 -0.51
CA HIS A 89 -3.59 -9.14 -0.14
C HIS A 89 -4.66 -9.41 0.92
N ALA A 90 -4.70 -8.58 1.97
CA ALA A 90 -5.72 -8.66 3.00
C ALA A 90 -7.14 -8.64 2.43
N GLN A 91 -7.45 -7.78 1.47
CA GLN A 91 -8.77 -7.73 0.82
C GLN A 91 -9.12 -9.06 0.12
N GLU A 92 -8.17 -9.64 -0.62
CA GLU A 92 -8.37 -10.90 -1.34
C GLU A 92 -8.51 -12.11 -0.40
N ILE A 93 -7.78 -12.10 0.71
CA ILE A 93 -7.89 -13.13 1.75
C ILE A 93 -9.22 -12.98 2.49
N LEU A 94 -9.57 -11.76 2.91
CA LEU A 94 -10.85 -11.45 3.57
C LEU A 94 -12.04 -11.97 2.76
N ALA A 95 -12.05 -11.76 1.44
CA ALA A 95 -13.12 -12.24 0.57
C ALA A 95 -13.30 -13.77 0.58
N ARG A 96 -12.26 -14.54 0.91
CA ARG A 96 -12.26 -16.02 0.89
C ARG A 96 -12.48 -16.65 2.26
N ILE A 97 -12.04 -15.99 3.31
CA ILE A 97 -12.27 -16.45 4.69
C ILE A 97 -13.67 -16.09 5.21
N GLN A 98 -14.44 -15.28 4.46
CA GLN A 98 -15.85 -15.05 4.78
C GLN A 98 -16.75 -16.20 4.26
N PRO A 99 -17.88 -16.49 4.95
CA PRO A 99 -18.31 -15.91 6.23
C PRO A 99 -17.55 -16.49 7.43
N GLY A 100 -17.49 -15.73 8.53
CA GLY A 100 -17.05 -16.23 9.84
C GLY A 100 -15.54 -16.17 10.09
N GLY A 101 -14.72 -16.01 9.05
CA GLY A 101 -13.29 -15.81 9.19
C GLY A 101 -12.94 -14.38 9.62
N ARG A 102 -11.70 -14.20 10.07
CA ARG A 102 -11.19 -12.94 10.59
C ARG A 102 -9.77 -12.70 10.08
N LEU A 103 -9.41 -11.45 9.84
CA LEU A 103 -8.05 -11.07 9.45
C LEU A 103 -7.46 -10.07 10.45
N LEU A 104 -6.27 -10.41 10.94
CA LEU A 104 -5.39 -9.52 11.70
C LEU A 104 -4.29 -8.97 10.78
N GLY A 105 -4.29 -7.66 10.54
CA GLY A 105 -3.25 -6.98 9.77
C GLY A 105 -2.22 -6.30 10.68
N LEU A 106 -0.93 -6.50 10.42
CA LEU A 106 0.17 -5.79 11.08
C LEU A 106 0.91 -4.92 10.07
N ASP A 107 1.28 -3.71 10.49
CA ASP A 107 2.27 -2.90 9.78
C ASP A 107 3.02 -1.98 10.74
N ALA A 108 4.29 -1.71 10.46
CA ALA A 108 5.09 -0.78 11.24
C ALA A 108 4.82 0.69 10.85
N ASP A 109 4.33 0.92 9.63
CA ASP A 109 4.16 2.24 9.02
C ASP A 109 3.01 3.04 9.67
N PRO A 110 3.30 4.11 10.44
CA PRO A 110 2.26 4.91 11.08
C PRO A 110 1.42 5.74 10.11
N ILE A 111 1.88 5.92 8.87
CA ILE A 111 1.24 6.78 7.88
C ILE A 111 0.26 5.98 7.03
N GLU A 112 0.67 4.78 6.58
CA GLU A 112 -0.16 3.97 5.69
C GLU A 112 -1.17 3.11 6.43
N LEU A 113 -0.86 2.60 7.63
CA LEU A 113 -1.76 1.73 8.39
C LEU A 113 -3.16 2.34 8.59
N PRO A 114 -3.32 3.59 9.08
CA PRO A 114 -4.66 4.15 9.29
C PRO A 114 -5.43 4.37 7.98
N LYS A 115 -4.73 4.66 6.88
CA LYS A 115 -5.34 4.82 5.56
C LYS A 115 -5.84 3.49 5.02
N THR A 116 -5.06 2.42 5.21
CA THR A 116 -5.43 1.07 4.81
C THR A 116 -6.57 0.53 5.65
N GLU A 117 -6.57 0.78 6.95
CA GLU A 117 -7.70 0.43 7.80
C GLU A 117 -8.98 1.13 7.33
N ALA A 118 -8.95 2.47 7.15
CA ALA A 118 -10.10 3.22 6.66
C ALA A 118 -10.61 2.71 5.30
N ARG A 119 -9.69 2.32 4.40
CA ARG A 119 -10.04 1.74 3.09
C ARG A 119 -10.77 0.41 3.22
N LEU A 120 -10.26 -0.52 4.03
CA LEU A 120 -10.90 -1.82 4.24
C LEU A 120 -12.24 -1.68 4.96
N ARG A 121 -12.37 -0.73 5.91
CA ARG A 121 -13.65 -0.38 6.54
C ARG A 121 -14.68 0.13 5.52
N ALA A 122 -14.26 1.01 4.62
CA ALA A 122 -15.13 1.54 3.56
C ALA A 122 -15.60 0.45 2.56
N LEU A 123 -14.89 -0.67 2.48
CA LEU A 123 -15.29 -1.85 1.69
C LEU A 123 -16.25 -2.79 2.44
N GLY A 124 -16.62 -2.46 3.69
CA GLY A 124 -17.56 -3.23 4.50
C GLY A 124 -16.92 -4.24 5.46
N PHE A 125 -15.59 -4.26 5.58
CA PHE A 125 -14.91 -5.10 6.57
C PHE A 125 -14.90 -4.40 7.92
N ASP A 126 -15.86 -4.70 8.79
CA ASP A 126 -15.96 -4.14 10.13
C ASP A 126 -14.89 -4.69 11.10
N GLU A 127 -14.88 -4.15 12.32
CA GLU A 127 -13.93 -4.51 13.38
C GLU A 127 -14.02 -5.96 13.87
N LYS A 128 -15.12 -6.66 13.57
CA LYS A 128 -15.30 -8.07 13.94
C LYS A 128 -14.61 -9.00 12.94
N VAL A 129 -14.55 -8.60 11.67
CA VAL A 129 -13.92 -9.38 10.60
C VAL A 129 -12.49 -8.96 10.29
N PHE A 130 -12.12 -7.71 10.59
CA PHE A 130 -10.79 -7.19 10.31
C PHE A 130 -10.28 -6.27 11.41
N THR A 131 -9.05 -6.47 11.89
CA THR A 131 -8.36 -5.56 12.82
C THR A 131 -6.98 -5.21 12.30
N ALA A 132 -6.57 -3.95 12.46
CA ALA A 132 -5.25 -3.46 12.10
C ALA A 132 -4.45 -3.11 13.38
N HIS A 133 -3.22 -3.59 13.47
CA HIS A 133 -2.34 -3.33 14.61
C HIS A 133 -1.02 -2.75 14.13
N ARG A 134 -0.66 -1.58 14.68
CA ARG A 134 0.65 -0.99 14.42
C ARG A 134 1.73 -1.78 15.16
N SER A 135 2.46 -2.62 14.45
CA SER A 135 3.51 -3.47 15.02
C SER A 135 4.47 -3.93 13.92
N SER A 136 5.71 -4.25 14.31
CA SER A 136 6.57 -5.07 13.46
C SER A 136 6.00 -6.49 13.39
N PHE A 137 6.20 -7.20 12.27
CA PHE A 137 5.84 -8.62 12.17
C PHE A 137 6.51 -9.48 13.25
N ALA A 138 7.67 -9.06 13.79
CA ALA A 138 8.32 -9.75 14.90
C ALA A 138 7.51 -9.70 16.21
N GLY A 139 6.59 -8.73 16.33
CA GLY A 139 5.65 -8.60 17.45
C GLY A 139 4.38 -9.43 17.29
N LEU A 140 4.27 -10.24 16.23
CA LEU A 140 3.08 -11.06 15.97
C LEU A 140 2.65 -11.91 17.18
N PRO A 141 3.54 -12.63 17.91
CA PRO A 141 3.12 -13.44 19.04
C PRO A 141 2.38 -12.64 20.12
N GLN A 142 2.84 -11.42 20.42
CA GLN A 142 2.22 -10.55 21.42
C GLN A 142 0.89 -9.99 20.93
N VAL A 143 0.82 -9.60 19.65
CA VAL A 143 -0.43 -9.09 19.05
C VAL A 143 -1.49 -10.21 19.00
N LEU A 144 -1.14 -11.41 18.54
CA LEU A 144 -2.04 -12.57 18.53
C LEU A 144 -2.62 -12.87 19.91
N ALA A 145 -1.76 -12.91 20.94
CA ALA A 145 -2.21 -13.11 22.31
C ALA A 145 -3.20 -12.03 22.78
N SER A 146 -3.01 -10.78 22.36
CA SER A 146 -3.90 -9.67 22.73
C SER A 146 -5.26 -9.72 22.01
N VAL A 147 -5.31 -10.19 20.76
CA VAL A 147 -6.57 -10.25 19.98
C VAL A 147 -7.37 -11.51 20.25
N ALA A 148 -6.73 -12.63 20.61
CA ALA A 148 -7.43 -13.87 20.99
C ALA A 148 -8.45 -13.61 22.12
N ALA A 149 -8.06 -12.81 23.12
CA ALA A 149 -8.93 -12.41 24.22
C ALA A 149 -10.13 -11.52 23.82
N VAL A 150 -10.07 -10.90 22.64
CA VAL A 150 -11.19 -10.12 22.05
C VAL A 150 -12.08 -11.04 21.24
N PHE A 151 -11.47 -11.95 20.48
CA PHE A 151 -12.15 -12.84 19.56
C PHE A 151 -12.95 -13.96 20.24
N ASP A 152 -12.50 -14.46 21.39
CA ASP A 152 -13.22 -15.48 22.18
C ASP A 152 -14.53 -14.94 22.76
N ARG A 153 -14.59 -13.65 23.13
CA ARG A 153 -15.77 -13.02 23.76
C ARG A 153 -16.93 -12.74 22.81
N GLN A 154 -16.75 -12.90 21.50
CA GLN A 154 -17.77 -12.59 20.50
C GLN A 154 -18.50 -13.84 19.96
N ASN A 155 -18.15 -15.03 20.42
CA ASN A 155 -18.77 -16.31 20.02
C ASN A 155 -19.74 -16.86 21.10
N ASP A 156 -20.45 -15.97 21.81
CA ASP A 156 -21.46 -16.33 22.82
C ASP A 156 -22.78 -16.81 22.16
N ASP A 157 -22.70 -17.86 21.35
CA ASP A 157 -23.85 -18.73 21.09
C ASP A 157 -23.93 -19.77 22.22
N GLU A 158 -24.97 -19.67 23.06
CA GLU A 158 -25.20 -20.44 24.31
C GLU A 158 -25.10 -21.98 24.18
N ASN A 159 -25.00 -22.55 22.97
CA ASN A 159 -25.05 -23.99 22.75
C ASN A 159 -23.81 -24.60 22.07
N THR A 160 -22.74 -23.82 21.87
CA THR A 160 -21.49 -24.34 21.31
C THR A 160 -20.47 -24.54 22.42
N GLN A 161 -20.33 -25.79 22.88
CA GLN A 161 -19.25 -26.24 23.76
C GLN A 161 -17.90 -26.19 23.02
N ARG A 162 -17.40 -25.00 22.66
CA ARG A 162 -16.05 -24.84 22.12
C ARG A 162 -15.07 -24.79 23.29
N SER A 163 -14.05 -25.65 23.17
CA SER A 163 -12.89 -25.70 24.05
C SER A 163 -12.37 -24.29 24.33
N GLN A 164 -12.13 -23.95 25.61
CA GLN A 164 -11.45 -22.74 26.08
C GLN A 164 -9.96 -22.70 25.68
N THR A 165 -9.63 -23.10 24.46
CA THR A 165 -8.35 -22.82 23.85
C THR A 165 -8.46 -21.44 23.22
N ALA A 166 -8.11 -20.41 23.99
CA ALA A 166 -7.85 -19.10 23.43
C ALA A 166 -7.01 -19.27 22.18
N ALA A 167 -7.40 -18.64 21.06
CA ALA A 167 -6.71 -18.82 19.78
C ALA A 167 -5.19 -18.53 19.96
N THR A 168 -4.38 -19.57 20.11
CA THR A 168 -2.92 -19.46 20.33
C THR A 168 -2.16 -19.36 19.01
N GLY A 169 -2.86 -19.33 17.88
CA GLY A 169 -2.26 -19.33 16.55
C GLY A 169 -3.20 -18.76 15.48
N ALA A 170 -2.71 -18.77 14.25
CA ALA A 170 -3.46 -18.40 13.05
C ALA A 170 -3.46 -19.58 12.08
N ASP A 171 -4.52 -19.73 11.30
CA ASP A 171 -4.64 -20.78 10.28
C ASP A 171 -3.74 -20.46 9.08
N LEU A 172 -3.58 -19.16 8.79
CA LEU A 172 -2.72 -18.67 7.72
C LEU A 172 -2.00 -17.38 8.09
N ILE A 173 -0.72 -17.31 7.69
CA ILE A 173 0.15 -16.16 7.89
C ILE A 173 0.78 -15.79 6.55
N LEU A 174 0.59 -14.55 6.14
CA LEU A 174 1.24 -13.94 4.97
C LEU A 174 2.27 -12.89 5.43
N ALA A 175 3.42 -12.84 4.75
CA ALA A 175 4.36 -11.73 4.84
C ALA A 175 4.92 -11.43 3.44
N ASP A 176 4.54 -10.28 2.88
CA ASP A 176 5.09 -9.70 1.66
C ASP A 176 6.25 -8.76 2.03
N LEU A 177 7.46 -9.31 2.04
CA LEU A 177 8.64 -8.60 2.51
C LEU A 177 9.16 -7.61 1.46
N GLY A 178 9.33 -6.37 1.88
CA GLY A 178 9.90 -5.33 1.04
C GLY A 178 9.48 -3.94 1.50
N VAL A 179 9.47 -3.01 0.55
CA VAL A 179 8.99 -1.65 0.74
C VAL A 179 7.79 -1.42 -0.16
N SER A 180 6.80 -0.68 0.33
CA SER A 180 5.61 -0.37 -0.45
C SER A 180 5.90 0.73 -1.48
N SER A 181 5.09 0.78 -2.55
CA SER A 181 5.17 1.89 -3.50
C SER A 181 4.90 3.24 -2.81
N MET A 182 4.08 3.28 -1.76
CA MET A 182 3.81 4.51 -1.00
C MET A 182 5.03 5.02 -0.25
N GLN A 183 5.91 4.11 0.19
CA GLN A 183 7.19 4.45 0.79
C GLN A 183 8.20 4.96 -0.24
N ILE A 184 8.26 4.34 -1.43
CA ILE A 184 9.19 4.75 -2.50
C ILE A 184 8.75 6.04 -3.19
N ASP A 185 7.45 6.21 -3.44
CA ASP A 185 6.94 7.32 -4.26
C ASP A 185 6.95 8.64 -3.50
N ASP A 186 6.83 8.64 -2.16
CA ASP A 186 6.90 9.84 -1.32
C ASP A 186 8.36 10.22 -1.01
N PRO A 187 8.92 11.29 -1.62
CA PRO A 187 10.31 11.68 -1.42
C PRO A 187 10.61 12.07 0.04
N ALA A 188 9.61 12.53 0.80
CA ALA A 188 9.78 12.91 2.20
C ALA A 188 10.11 11.69 3.09
N ARG A 189 9.86 10.47 2.60
CA ARG A 189 10.16 9.22 3.30
C ARG A 189 11.62 8.77 3.13
N GLY A 190 12.39 9.32 2.20
CA GLY A 190 13.83 9.02 2.03
C GLY A 190 14.18 7.66 1.39
N PHE A 191 13.21 6.91 0.87
CA PHE A 191 13.47 5.58 0.26
C PHE A 191 13.97 5.65 -1.19
N SER A 192 13.72 6.75 -1.88
CA SER A 192 13.99 6.86 -3.33
C SER A 192 15.32 7.54 -3.60
N VAL A 193 16.16 6.93 -4.44
CA VAL A 193 17.37 7.57 -5.00
C VAL A 193 17.08 8.48 -6.20
N LYS A 194 15.83 8.52 -6.68
CA LYS A 194 15.43 9.31 -7.86
C LYS A 194 15.08 10.75 -7.52
N PHE A 195 14.64 10.99 -6.30
CA PHE A 195 14.18 12.29 -5.82
C PHE A 195 14.97 12.65 -4.56
N SER A 196 15.24 13.93 -4.35
CA SER A 196 15.85 14.37 -3.09
C SER A 196 14.87 14.12 -1.95
N GLY A 197 15.36 13.49 -0.88
CA GLY A 197 14.66 13.26 0.38
C GLY A 197 15.64 13.42 1.55
N PRO A 198 15.15 13.34 2.80
CA PRO A 198 16.03 13.24 3.97
C PRO A 198 16.95 12.02 3.91
#